data_AF-A0A5C5WMS4-F1
#
_entry.id   AF-A0A5C5WMS4-F1
#
_cell.length_a   1.000
_cell.length_b   1.000
_cell.length_c   1.000
_cell.angle_alpha   90.00
_cell.angle_beta   90.00
_cell.angle_gamma   90.00
#
_symmetry.space_group_name_H-M   'P 1'
#
loop_
_entity.id
_entity.type
_entity.pdbx_description
1 polymer ?
#
loop_
_entity_poly.entity_id
_entity_poly.type
_entity_poly.pdbx_seq_one_letter_code
_entity_poly.pdbx_strand_id
1 'polypeptide(L)'
;MRFATFCLGSALLMTLSSTASAAMITQVDQQATATDGGSRAGSDTLNIGTGQSFTPTLTTVDAATFRLAHRQGTSSTVRLDLFDGAGFGGALLSSSDDVTFSNFDFEDIHFDIYSPLTPGNVYTFRLTLVAGDEYSYQTGLDPYSGGQLYFSSGNAAAGRDLVFAEGVVPEPSSMILLGSGVLGIGLLARRRRRKTIV
;
A
#
# COMPACT_ATOMS: atom_id res chain seq x y z
N MET A 1 -35.23 48.89 -33.91
CA MET A 1 -35.15 47.51 -33.41
C MET A 1 -33.73 47.01 -33.60
N ARG A 2 -32.97 46.79 -32.52
CA ARG A 2 -31.59 46.26 -32.56
C ARG A 2 -31.57 44.99 -31.71
N PHE A 3 -31.26 43.86 -32.34
CA PHE A 3 -31.18 42.56 -31.69
C PHE A 3 -29.80 42.38 -31.06
N ALA A 4 -29.79 41.99 -29.78
CA ALA A 4 -28.58 41.63 -29.05
C ALA A 4 -28.28 40.14 -29.26
N THR A 5 -27.10 39.84 -29.80
CA THR A 5 -26.60 38.48 -29.99
C THR A 5 -25.82 38.07 -28.74
N PHE A 6 -26.35 37.11 -27.98
CA PHE A 6 -25.65 36.45 -26.88
C PHE A 6 -24.84 35.26 -27.44
N CYS A 7 -23.52 35.32 -27.34
CA CYS A 7 -22.64 34.16 -27.61
C CYS A 7 -22.53 33.31 -26.33
N LEU A 8 -23.13 32.11 -26.34
CA LEU A 8 -22.81 31.06 -25.37
C LEU A 8 -21.43 30.48 -25.71
N GLY A 9 -20.46 30.66 -24.82
CA GLY A 9 -19.21 29.91 -24.83
C GLY A 9 -19.35 28.66 -23.97
N SER A 10 -19.49 27.49 -24.60
CA SER A 10 -19.40 26.20 -23.93
C SER A 10 -17.95 25.89 -23.55
N ALA A 11 -17.67 25.81 -22.25
CA ALA A 11 -16.39 25.34 -21.73
C ALA A 11 -16.38 23.81 -21.71
N LEU A 12 -15.49 23.22 -22.51
CA LEU A 12 -15.22 21.78 -22.54
C LEU A 12 -14.37 21.40 -21.31
N LEU A 13 -14.98 20.78 -20.30
CA LEU A 13 -14.26 20.15 -19.19
C LEU A 13 -13.72 18.79 -19.67
N MET A 14 -12.42 18.69 -19.92
CA MET A 14 -11.75 17.40 -20.08
C MET A 14 -11.49 16.81 -18.70
N THR A 15 -12.26 15.78 -18.33
CA THR A 15 -11.96 14.92 -17.19
C THR A 15 -10.81 13.99 -17.57
N LEU A 16 -9.62 14.26 -17.06
CA LEU A 16 -8.53 13.28 -17.09
C LEU A 16 -8.79 12.24 -15.99
N SER A 17 -9.14 11.02 -16.38
CA SER A 17 -9.15 9.86 -15.49
C SER A 17 -7.73 9.34 -15.37
N SER A 18 -7.04 9.62 -14.26
CA SER A 18 -5.78 8.96 -13.94
C SER A 18 -6.09 7.58 -13.36
N THR A 19 -5.73 6.52 -14.06
CA THR A 19 -5.63 5.18 -13.45
C THR A 19 -4.46 5.23 -12.45
N ALA A 20 -4.76 5.28 -11.16
CA ALA A 20 -3.74 5.14 -10.13
C ALA A 20 -3.22 3.70 -10.19
N SER A 21 -1.99 3.53 -10.69
CA SER A 21 -1.24 2.30 -10.48
C SER A 21 -0.66 2.36 -9.08
N ALA A 22 -0.75 1.26 -8.33
CA ALA A 22 0.02 1.10 -7.09
C ALA A 22 1.49 1.43 -7.39
N ALA A 23 2.07 2.34 -6.61
CA ALA A 23 3.43 2.79 -6.82
C ALA A 23 4.40 1.86 -6.08
N MET A 24 5.50 1.50 -6.73
CA MET A 24 6.48 0.58 -6.14
C MET A 24 7.11 1.18 -4.89
N ILE A 25 7.39 0.32 -3.90
CA ILE A 25 8.26 0.66 -2.76
C ILE A 25 9.62 1.07 -3.31
N THR A 26 10.05 2.30 -3.03
CA THR A 26 11.34 2.82 -3.50
C THR A 26 12.47 2.69 -2.50
N GLN A 27 12.13 2.64 -1.22
CA GLN A 27 13.08 2.37 -0.17
C GLN A 27 12.46 1.29 0.70
N VAL A 28 12.98 0.07 0.56
CA VAL A 28 12.64 -1.07 1.41
C VAL A 28 13.34 -0.89 2.75
N ASP A 29 12.59 -1.03 3.84
CA ASP A 29 13.12 -1.03 5.20
C ASP A 29 13.36 -2.47 5.66
N GLN A 30 12.29 -3.23 5.89
CA GLN A 30 12.37 -4.66 6.21
C GLN A 30 11.90 -5.54 5.05
N GLN A 31 12.56 -6.69 4.88
CA GLN A 31 12.16 -7.70 3.90
C GLN A 31 12.58 -9.11 4.31
N ALA A 32 11.77 -10.09 3.91
CA ALA A 32 12.12 -11.50 3.93
C ALA A 32 11.91 -12.12 2.56
N THR A 33 12.91 -12.85 2.07
CA THR A 33 12.87 -13.54 0.78
C THR A 33 12.60 -15.03 0.96
N ALA A 34 11.97 -15.64 -0.04
CA ALA A 34 11.87 -17.09 -0.09
C ALA A 34 13.28 -17.70 -0.20
N THR A 35 13.63 -18.60 0.71
CA THR A 35 14.83 -19.45 0.57
C THR A 35 14.45 -20.70 -0.23
N ASP A 36 15.24 -21.00 -1.27
CA ASP A 36 15.05 -22.19 -2.10
C ASP A 36 15.06 -23.45 -1.21
N GLY A 37 13.95 -24.19 -1.22
CA GLY A 37 13.76 -25.44 -0.47
C GLY A 37 13.07 -25.32 0.90
N GLY A 38 12.78 -24.10 1.39
CA GLY A 38 12.16 -23.87 2.71
C GLY A 38 10.72 -23.34 2.70
N SER A 39 10.20 -22.98 1.52
CA SER A 39 8.88 -22.36 1.38
C SER A 39 7.77 -23.30 1.82
N ARG A 40 7.06 -22.93 2.89
CA ARG A 40 5.81 -23.59 3.29
C ARG A 40 4.66 -22.65 2.98
N ALA A 41 3.62 -23.20 2.36
CA ALA A 41 2.35 -22.51 2.21
C ALA A 41 1.52 -22.77 3.47
N GLY A 42 1.17 -21.71 4.19
CA GLY A 42 0.03 -21.76 5.10
C GLY A 42 -1.23 -21.33 4.36
N SER A 43 -2.38 -21.44 5.01
CA SER A 43 -3.63 -20.99 4.45
C SER A 43 -4.51 -20.42 5.55
N ASP A 44 -5.32 -19.41 5.19
CA ASP A 44 -6.15 -18.70 6.16
C ASP A 44 -7.60 -18.62 5.71
N THR A 45 -8.48 -18.62 6.71
CA THR A 45 -9.93 -18.60 6.54
C THR A 45 -10.50 -17.28 7.04
N LEU A 46 -11.74 -17.01 6.64
CA LEU A 46 -12.39 -15.71 6.78
C LEU A 46 -12.24 -15.12 8.21
N ASN A 47 -11.79 -13.87 8.29
CA ASN A 47 -11.66 -13.05 9.52
C ASN A 47 -10.67 -13.51 10.61
N ILE A 48 -9.83 -14.53 10.38
CA ILE A 48 -8.87 -14.99 11.42
C ILE A 48 -7.48 -14.37 11.19
N GLY A 49 -6.94 -14.45 9.98
CA GLY A 49 -5.85 -13.62 9.48
C GLY A 49 -4.46 -13.91 10.06
N THR A 50 -3.45 -13.99 9.18
CA THR A 50 -2.07 -14.34 9.52
C THR A 50 -1.23 -13.07 9.57
N GLY A 51 -0.21 -13.03 10.42
CA GLY A 51 0.58 -11.82 10.63
C GLY A 51 2.08 -11.98 10.51
N GLN A 52 2.74 -10.84 10.44
CA GLN A 52 4.18 -10.68 10.43
C GLN A 52 4.53 -9.49 11.32
N SER A 53 5.29 -9.70 12.40
CA SER A 53 5.90 -8.57 13.10
C SER A 53 7.19 -8.12 12.45
N PHE A 54 7.53 -6.85 12.65
CA PHE A 54 8.76 -6.24 12.18
C PHE A 54 9.16 -5.11 13.12
N THR A 55 10.42 -4.69 13.03
CA THR A 55 10.98 -3.56 13.79
C THR A 55 11.56 -2.58 12.78
N PRO A 56 10.84 -1.49 12.42
CA PRO A 56 11.27 -0.57 11.38
C PRO A 56 12.51 0.22 11.80
N THR A 57 13.29 0.60 10.81
CA THR A 57 14.35 1.61 10.92
C THR A 57 13.89 2.97 10.40
N LEU A 58 12.84 2.99 9.56
CA LEU A 58 12.17 4.18 9.08
C LEU A 58 11.10 4.67 10.04
N THR A 59 10.78 5.96 9.91
CA THR A 59 9.77 6.65 10.72
C THR A 59 8.35 6.55 10.17
N THR A 60 8.19 5.89 9.02
CA THR A 60 6.91 5.72 8.32
C THR A 60 6.93 4.41 7.56
N VAL A 61 5.75 3.86 7.34
CA VAL A 61 5.49 2.88 6.28
C VAL A 61 4.41 3.45 5.37
N ASP A 62 4.58 3.28 4.07
CA ASP A 62 3.62 3.71 3.04
C ASP A 62 3.03 2.53 2.26
N ALA A 63 3.77 1.42 2.20
CA ALA A 63 3.31 0.22 1.54
C ALA A 63 3.99 -1.05 2.09
N ALA A 64 3.32 -2.17 1.88
CA ALA A 64 3.89 -3.49 2.08
C ALA A 64 3.46 -4.43 0.96
N THR A 65 4.34 -5.36 0.62
CA THR A 65 4.09 -6.42 -0.36
C THR A 65 4.20 -7.78 0.32
N PHE A 66 3.26 -8.68 0.05
CA PHE A 66 3.30 -10.06 0.54
C PHE A 66 3.18 -11.03 -0.62
N ARG A 67 3.87 -12.17 -0.52
CA ARG A 67 3.80 -13.19 -1.56
C ARG A 67 2.66 -14.16 -1.28
N LEU A 68 1.55 -13.97 -1.99
CA LEU A 68 0.26 -14.66 -1.76
C LEU A 68 -0.18 -15.44 -3.00
N ALA A 69 -1.01 -16.45 -2.78
CA ALA A 69 -1.67 -17.22 -3.83
C ALA A 69 -3.12 -17.48 -3.44
N HIS A 70 -4.03 -17.48 -4.39
CA HIS A 70 -5.40 -17.92 -4.22
C HIS A 70 -5.45 -19.45 -4.18
N ARG A 71 -6.27 -20.03 -3.30
CA ARG A 71 -6.23 -21.47 -3.01
C ARG A 71 -7.32 -22.27 -3.73
N GLN A 72 -8.52 -21.70 -3.84
CA GLN A 72 -9.70 -22.40 -4.36
C GLN A 72 -10.80 -21.42 -4.71
N GLY A 73 -11.68 -21.77 -5.65
CA GLY A 73 -12.85 -20.96 -5.97
C GLY A 73 -12.55 -19.89 -7.01
N THR A 74 -12.98 -18.64 -6.76
CA THR A 74 -12.94 -17.57 -7.77
C THR A 74 -11.87 -16.53 -7.48
N SER A 75 -11.83 -16.02 -6.25
CA SER A 75 -10.90 -14.97 -5.84
C SER A 75 -10.83 -14.86 -4.32
N SER A 76 -9.75 -14.27 -3.83
CA SER A 76 -9.58 -13.89 -2.42
C SER A 76 -9.46 -12.38 -2.32
N THR A 77 -10.18 -11.78 -1.38
CA THR A 77 -10.10 -10.34 -1.08
C THR A 77 -9.52 -10.17 0.31
N VAL A 78 -8.32 -9.60 0.38
CA VAL A 78 -7.53 -9.48 1.60
C VAL A 78 -7.30 -8.01 1.92
N ARG A 79 -7.31 -7.67 3.20
CA ARG A 79 -6.89 -6.37 3.73
C ARG A 79 -5.67 -6.52 4.61
N LEU A 80 -4.80 -5.53 4.58
CA LEU A 80 -3.66 -5.45 5.49
C LEU A 80 -3.99 -4.50 6.65
N ASP A 81 -3.93 -5.01 7.86
CA ASP A 81 -4.12 -4.24 9.09
C ASP A 81 -2.76 -4.12 9.81
N LEU A 82 -2.44 -2.95 10.36
CA LEU A 82 -1.19 -2.69 11.09
C LEU A 82 -1.48 -2.41 12.57
N PHE A 83 -0.84 -3.19 13.44
CA PHE A 83 -0.99 -3.10 14.89
C PHE A 83 0.29 -2.63 15.56
N ASP A 84 0.12 -1.89 16.65
CA ASP A 84 1.20 -1.55 17.59
C ASP A 84 1.63 -2.79 18.39
N GLY A 85 2.93 -3.02 18.51
CA GLY A 85 3.48 -4.14 19.27
C GLY A 85 3.50 -5.48 18.53
N ALA A 86 3.81 -6.51 19.31
CA ALA A 86 3.96 -7.89 18.86
C ALA A 86 2.60 -8.62 18.86
N GLY A 87 2.21 -9.19 17.71
CA GLY A 87 0.95 -9.91 17.53
C GLY A 87 -0.25 -8.97 17.34
N PHE A 88 -1.45 -9.46 17.62
CA PHE A 88 -2.71 -8.77 17.30
C PHE A 88 -3.38 -8.10 18.51
N GLY A 89 -2.71 -8.06 19.66
CA GLY A 89 -3.28 -7.57 20.92
C GLY A 89 -3.16 -6.07 21.13
N GLY A 90 -2.33 -5.37 20.35
CA GLY A 90 -2.13 -3.93 20.47
C GLY A 90 -3.18 -3.09 19.75
N ALA A 91 -2.96 -1.78 19.71
CA ALA A 91 -3.85 -0.85 19.02
C ALA A 91 -3.72 -0.99 17.50
N LEU A 92 -4.86 -1.02 16.79
CA LEU A 92 -4.87 -0.88 15.34
C LEU A 92 -4.44 0.56 14.98
N LEU A 93 -3.35 0.68 14.24
CA LEU A 93 -2.79 1.96 13.80
C LEU A 93 -3.33 2.38 12.44
N SER A 94 -3.42 1.43 11.50
CA SER A 94 -3.84 1.69 10.12
C SER A 94 -4.37 0.43 9.45
N SER A 95 -5.14 0.60 8.38
CA SER A 95 -5.64 -0.47 7.51
C SER A 95 -5.51 -0.02 6.05
N SER A 96 -5.12 -0.93 5.17
CA SER A 96 -5.13 -0.71 3.72
C SER A 96 -6.55 -0.73 3.16
N ASP A 97 -6.68 -0.38 1.89
CA ASP A 97 -7.83 -0.79 1.08
C ASP A 97 -7.82 -2.32 0.85
N ASP A 98 -8.97 -2.88 0.48
CA ASP A 98 -9.12 -4.29 0.17
C ASP A 98 -8.51 -4.63 -1.21
N VAL A 99 -7.66 -5.65 -1.27
CA VAL A 99 -7.01 -6.11 -2.50
C VAL A 99 -7.57 -7.47 -2.90
N THR A 100 -8.08 -7.57 -4.12
CA THR A 100 -8.63 -8.82 -4.67
C THR A 100 -7.68 -9.43 -5.68
N PHE A 101 -7.37 -10.72 -5.51
CA PHE A 101 -6.54 -11.50 -6.42
C PHE A 101 -7.13 -12.90 -6.64
N SER A 102 -6.77 -13.53 -7.75
CA SER A 102 -7.29 -14.83 -8.16
C SER A 102 -6.22 -15.77 -8.73
N ASN A 103 -4.95 -15.38 -8.63
CA ASN A 103 -3.85 -16.18 -9.16
C ASN A 103 -3.55 -17.38 -8.24
N PHE A 104 -3.48 -18.58 -8.80
CA PHE A 104 -3.15 -19.80 -8.04
C PHE A 104 -1.65 -19.95 -7.77
N ASP A 105 -0.81 -19.24 -8.54
CA ASP A 105 0.62 -19.15 -8.29
C ASP A 105 0.92 -18.01 -7.32
N PHE A 106 2.02 -18.16 -6.57
CA PHE A 106 2.49 -17.14 -5.64
C PHE A 106 2.99 -15.89 -6.37
N GLU A 107 2.32 -14.77 -6.13
CA GLU A 107 2.66 -13.45 -6.65
C GLU A 107 2.78 -12.42 -5.54
N ASP A 108 3.51 -11.34 -5.81
CA ASP A 108 3.64 -10.23 -4.87
C ASP A 108 2.37 -9.37 -4.93
N ILE A 109 1.60 -9.39 -3.84
CA ILE A 109 0.40 -8.57 -3.65
C ILE A 109 0.80 -7.31 -2.88
N HIS A 110 0.61 -6.16 -3.52
CA HIS A 110 0.93 -4.85 -2.97
C HIS A 110 -0.27 -4.26 -2.21
N PHE A 111 0.02 -3.70 -1.03
CA PHE A 111 -0.93 -2.98 -0.19
C PHE A 111 -0.40 -1.58 0.07
N ASP A 112 -1.19 -0.56 -0.28
CA ASP A 112 -0.93 0.82 0.14
C ASP A 112 -1.43 0.98 1.59
N ILE A 113 -0.51 1.32 2.50
CA ILE A 113 -0.82 1.50 3.93
C ILE A 113 0.07 2.59 4.51
N TYR A 114 -0.53 3.66 5.02
CA TYR A 114 0.21 4.74 5.64
C TYR A 114 0.11 4.69 7.16
N SER A 115 1.26 4.72 7.85
CA SER A 115 1.31 4.99 9.29
C SER A 115 2.65 5.60 9.68
N PRO A 116 2.68 6.63 10.55
CA PRO A 116 3.91 7.01 11.24
C PRO A 116 4.33 5.88 12.20
N LEU A 117 5.63 5.61 12.22
CA LEU A 117 6.26 4.58 13.05
C LEU A 117 7.39 5.19 13.88
N THR A 118 7.71 4.55 14.99
CA THR A 118 8.88 4.87 15.79
C THR A 118 9.96 3.83 15.53
N PRO A 119 11.13 4.21 14.98
CA PRO A 119 12.21 3.27 14.75
C PRO A 119 12.59 2.49 16.02
N GLY A 120 12.78 1.19 15.88
CA GLY A 120 13.12 0.30 17.00
C GLY A 120 11.95 -0.23 17.83
N ASN A 121 10.71 0.25 17.62
CA ASN A 121 9.53 -0.37 18.21
C ASN A 121 9.05 -1.55 17.38
N VAL A 122 8.42 -2.55 18.00
CA VAL A 122 7.83 -3.68 17.26
C VAL A 122 6.44 -3.31 16.78
N TYR A 123 6.12 -3.65 15.54
CA TYR A 123 4.79 -3.55 14.94
C TYR A 123 4.40 -4.87 14.29
N THR A 124 3.11 -5.08 14.04
CA THR A 124 2.62 -6.32 13.42
C THR A 124 1.62 -6.04 12.32
N PHE A 125 1.94 -6.51 11.12
CA PHE A 125 0.99 -6.65 10.03
C PHE A 125 0.09 -7.86 10.25
N ARG A 126 -1.20 -7.73 9.90
CA ARG A 126 -2.17 -8.83 9.83
C ARG A 126 -2.86 -8.79 8.46
N LEU A 127 -2.73 -9.88 7.72
CA LEU A 127 -3.51 -10.13 6.51
C LEU A 127 -4.85 -10.72 6.92
N THR A 128 -5.93 -9.99 6.68
CA THR A 128 -7.29 -10.42 7.00
C THR A 128 -8.02 -10.76 5.71
N LEU A 129 -8.52 -12.00 5.56
CA LEU A 129 -9.45 -12.35 4.50
C LEU A 129 -10.81 -11.68 4.78
N VAL A 130 -11.20 -10.73 3.93
CA VAL A 130 -12.43 -9.93 4.07
C VAL A 130 -13.59 -10.54 3.27
N ALA A 131 -13.29 -11.07 2.08
CA ALA A 131 -14.28 -11.70 1.21
C ALA A 131 -13.65 -12.74 0.29
N GLY A 132 -14.50 -13.57 -0.32
CA GLY A 132 -14.07 -14.62 -1.24
C GLY A 132 -13.56 -15.87 -0.53
N ASP A 133 -12.65 -16.57 -1.19
CA ASP A 133 -12.16 -17.86 -0.76
C ASP A 133 -10.81 -17.77 -0.04
N GLU A 134 -10.38 -18.89 0.54
CA GLU A 134 -9.09 -19.04 1.21
C GLU A 134 -7.90 -18.62 0.31
N TYR A 135 -6.91 -17.99 0.94
CA TYR A 135 -5.63 -17.69 0.32
C TYR A 135 -4.51 -18.45 1.02
N SER A 136 -3.41 -18.63 0.30
CA SER A 136 -2.14 -19.13 0.80
C SER A 136 -1.10 -18.01 0.85
N TYR A 137 -0.20 -18.11 1.81
CA TYR A 137 0.93 -17.20 1.98
C TYR A 137 2.23 -17.99 1.95
N GLN A 138 3.29 -17.39 1.39
CA GLN A 138 4.60 -17.99 1.36
C GLN A 138 5.40 -17.61 2.61
N THR A 139 6.09 -18.58 3.21
CA THR A 139 7.01 -18.32 4.34
C THR A 139 8.47 -18.53 3.95
N GLY A 140 9.38 -17.74 4.51
CA GLY A 140 10.83 -17.92 4.42
C GLY A 140 11.45 -18.35 5.75
N LEU A 141 12.75 -18.69 5.71
CA LEU A 141 13.59 -18.69 6.91
C LEU A 141 13.87 -17.25 7.31
N ASP A 142 13.81 -16.97 8.61
CA ASP A 142 14.06 -15.66 9.23
C ASP A 142 15.42 -15.07 8.81
N PRO A 143 15.43 -14.06 7.92
CA PRO A 143 16.64 -13.40 7.48
C PRO A 143 16.97 -12.13 8.30
N TYR A 144 16.11 -11.68 9.23
CA TYR A 144 16.29 -10.41 9.93
C TYR A 144 15.88 -10.46 11.41
N SER A 145 16.78 -10.00 12.28
CA SER A 145 16.51 -9.95 13.71
C SER A 145 15.37 -8.98 14.02
N GLY A 146 14.24 -9.47 14.52
CA GLY A 146 13.17 -8.62 15.06
C GLY A 146 11.78 -8.83 14.45
N GLY A 147 11.63 -9.78 13.54
CA GLY A 147 10.34 -10.23 13.03
C GLY A 147 9.96 -11.63 13.50
N GLN A 148 8.68 -11.94 13.44
CA GLN A 148 8.18 -13.31 13.51
C GLN A 148 6.79 -13.38 12.88
N LEU A 149 6.52 -14.52 12.24
CA LEU A 149 5.19 -14.88 11.77
C LEU A 149 4.24 -15.14 12.94
N TYR A 150 3.00 -14.71 12.80
CA TYR A 150 1.89 -15.06 13.67
C TYR A 150 0.87 -15.87 12.89
N PHE A 151 0.53 -17.05 13.38
CA PHE A 151 -0.58 -17.81 12.83
C PHE A 151 -1.90 -17.11 13.14
N SER A 152 -2.96 -17.50 12.43
CA SER A 152 -4.32 -17.01 12.63
C SER A 152 -4.82 -17.17 14.07
N SER A 153 -4.32 -18.15 14.81
CA SER A 153 -4.59 -18.29 16.25
C SER A 153 -3.92 -17.23 17.15
N GLY A 154 -3.15 -16.30 16.58
CA GLY A 154 -2.32 -15.32 17.29
C GLY A 154 -1.03 -15.89 17.89
N ASN A 155 -0.72 -17.17 17.63
CA ASN A 155 0.51 -17.80 18.14
C ASN A 155 1.69 -17.44 17.25
N ALA A 156 2.79 -17.00 17.86
CA ALA A 156 4.03 -16.74 17.16
C ALA A 156 4.70 -18.04 16.68
N ALA A 157 5.27 -17.99 15.48
CA ALA A 157 6.04 -19.06 14.87
C ALA A 157 7.52 -18.66 14.83
N ALA A 158 8.24 -18.92 15.92
CA ALA A 158 9.65 -18.52 16.04
C ALA A 158 10.52 -19.04 14.88
N GLY A 159 11.39 -18.18 14.35
CA GLY A 159 12.31 -18.49 13.25
C GLY A 159 11.62 -18.65 11.88
N ARG A 160 10.40 -18.15 11.72
CA ARG A 160 9.67 -18.10 10.46
C ARG A 160 9.14 -16.70 10.22
N ASP A 161 9.21 -16.31 8.96
CA ASP A 161 8.59 -15.08 8.47
C ASP A 161 7.71 -15.37 7.26
N LEU A 162 6.71 -14.53 7.05
CA LEU A 162 6.10 -14.34 5.74
C LEU A 162 7.16 -13.83 4.76
N VAL A 163 7.03 -14.19 3.49
CA VAL A 163 7.79 -13.53 2.43
C VAL A 163 7.11 -12.20 2.17
N PHE A 164 7.78 -11.12 2.58
CA PHE A 164 7.24 -9.77 2.52
C PHE A 164 8.35 -8.73 2.30
N ALA A 165 7.93 -7.53 1.94
CA ALA A 165 8.75 -6.32 2.03
C ALA A 165 7.87 -5.16 2.46
N GLU A 166 8.43 -4.21 3.18
CA GLU A 166 7.76 -2.96 3.53
C GLU A 166 8.68 -1.76 3.32
N GLY A 167 8.09 -0.58 3.20
CA GLY A 167 8.84 0.65 3.18
C GLY A 167 8.05 1.84 2.67
N VAL A 168 8.77 2.77 2.04
CA VAL A 168 8.20 4.04 1.58
C VAL A 168 8.12 4.13 0.06
N VAL A 169 7.07 4.81 -0.40
CA VAL A 169 6.73 5.00 -1.80
C VAL A 169 6.98 6.46 -2.17
N PRO A 170 7.45 6.80 -3.38
CA PRO A 170 7.67 8.19 -3.76
C PRO A 170 6.38 8.97 -3.67
N GLU A 171 6.45 10.17 -3.10
CA GLU A 171 5.33 11.10 -3.13
C GLU A 171 4.84 11.26 -4.58
N PRO A 172 3.51 11.16 -4.82
CA PRO A 172 2.99 11.23 -6.17
C PRO A 172 3.44 12.52 -6.85
N SER A 173 3.88 12.41 -8.11
CA SER A 173 4.31 13.51 -8.98
C SER A 173 3.26 14.63 -9.15
N SER A 174 2.05 14.44 -8.60
CA SER A 174 1.08 15.49 -8.27
C SER A 174 1.69 16.71 -7.56
N MET A 175 2.69 16.55 -6.69
CA MET A 175 3.42 17.67 -6.05
C MET A 175 4.19 18.50 -7.07
N ILE A 176 4.83 17.84 -8.04
CA ILE A 176 5.52 18.49 -9.16
C ILE A 176 4.49 19.16 -10.09
N LEU A 177 3.35 18.51 -10.33
CA LEU A 177 2.27 19.08 -11.15
C LEU A 177 1.66 20.32 -10.48
N LEU A 178 1.41 20.26 -9.17
CA LEU A 178 0.92 21.38 -8.38
C LEU A 178 1.94 22.52 -8.39
N GLY A 179 3.21 22.22 -8.11
CA GLY A 179 4.29 23.19 -8.13
C GLY A 179 4.45 23.87 -9.49
N SER A 180 4.48 23.09 -10.57
CA SER A 180 4.59 23.62 -11.94
C SER A 180 3.34 24.39 -12.37
N GLY A 181 2.14 23.96 -11.95
CA GLY A 181 0.89 24.66 -12.17
C GLY A 181 0.86 26.04 -11.51
N VAL A 182 1.23 26.12 -10.23
CA VAL A 182 1.32 27.39 -9.49
C VAL A 182 2.35 28.33 -10.13
N LEU A 183 3.52 27.82 -10.50
CA LEU A 183 4.56 28.59 -11.19
C LEU A 183 4.05 29.11 -12.55
N GLY A 184 3.38 28.26 -13.33
CA GLY A 184 2.80 28.62 -14.62
C GLY A 184 1.77 29.76 -14.51
N ILE A 185 0.84 29.65 -13.56
CA ILE A 185 -0.16 30.70 -13.29
C ILE A 185 0.51 32.00 -12.85
N GLY A 186 1.51 31.94 -11.97
CA GLY A 186 2.26 33.12 -11.52
C GLY A 186 2.95 33.86 -12.67
N LEU A 187 3.58 33.13 -13.59
CA LEU A 187 4.21 33.70 -14.78
C LEU A 187 3.20 34.36 -15.73
N LEU A 188 2.03 33.73 -15.93
CA LEU A 188 0.95 34.30 -16.73
C LEU A 188 0.38 35.58 -16.10
N ALA A 189 0.19 35.60 -14.79
CA ALA A 189 -0.29 36.78 -14.06
C ALA A 189 0.71 37.96 -14.15
N ARG A 190 2.02 37.69 -14.03
CA ARG A 190 3.08 38.70 -14.17
C ARG A 190 3.11 39.32 -15.57
N ARG A 191 2.90 38.51 -16.62
CA ARG A 191 2.85 39.01 -18.01
C ARG A 191 1.66 39.94 -18.25
N ARG A 192 0.51 39.70 -17.62
CA ARG A 192 -0.68 40.55 -17.77
C ARG A 192 -0.52 41.94 -17.13
N ARG A 193 0.10 42.02 -15.94
CA ARG A 193 0.33 43.32 -15.27
C ARG A 193 1.26 44.26 -16.03
N ARG A 194 2.17 43.74 -16.86
CA ARG A 194 3.08 44.56 -17.68
C ARG A 194 2.40 45.20 -18.90
N LYS A 195 1.19 44.78 -19.27
CA LYS A 195 0.48 45.31 -20.45
C LYS A 195 -0.50 46.45 -20.12
N THR A 196 -0.62 46.89 -18.87
CA THR A 196 -1.63 47.88 -18.42
C THR A 196 -1.04 49.28 -18.14
N ILE A 197 0.07 49.63 -18.80
CA ILE A 197 0.64 50.98 -18.74
C ILE A 197 0.62 51.55 -20.18
N VAL A 198 -0.51 52.13 -20.58
CA VAL A 198 -0.65 53.12 -21.68
C VAL A 198 -1.80 54.04 -21.30
#